data_AF-A0A0T6AUI1-F1
#
_entry.id   AF-A0A0T6AUI1-F1
#
_cell.length_a   1.000
_cell.length_b   1.000
_cell.length_c   1.000
_cell.angle_alpha   90.00
_cell.angle_beta   90.00
_cell.angle_gamma   90.00
#
_symmetry.space_group_name_H-M   'P 1'
#
loop_
_entity.id
_entity.type
_entity.pdbx_description
1 polymer ?
#
loop_
_entity_poly.entity_id
_entity_poly.type
_entity_poly.pdbx_seq_one_letter_code
_entity_poly.pdbx_strand_id
1 'polypeptide(L)'
;MEQLCRTCLKYNSINVNIFQHSQNNKYISDLIRELTSIKMKQIDGFPIHMCCNCLQKLNFILKFKEMVAQSDRRLHLMFRNKVAKDIKFVNSNVAIVCINKEPNITQGKHRFFLFESIAAAILFSCRDIK
;
A
#
# COMPACT_ATOMS: atom_id res chain seq x y z
N MET A 1 33.67 5.91 -6.72
CA MET A 1 32.88 7.06 -7.23
C MET A 1 31.56 7.08 -6.49
N GLU A 2 31.20 8.22 -5.90
CA GLU A 2 29.89 8.40 -5.28
C GLU A 2 28.89 8.91 -6.33
N GLN A 3 27.63 8.48 -6.24
CA GLN A 3 26.58 8.93 -7.14
C GLN A 3 25.42 9.51 -6.33
N LEU A 4 24.72 10.49 -6.93
CA LEU A 4 23.56 11.12 -6.33
C LEU A 4 22.36 10.16 -6.33
N CYS A 5 21.74 9.96 -5.18
CA CYS A 5 20.54 9.14 -5.04
C CYS A 5 19.30 9.87 -5.56
N ARG A 6 18.51 9.21 -6.40
CA ARG A 6 17.27 9.71 -6.99
C ARG A 6 16.18 10.05 -5.97
N THR A 7 16.19 9.39 -4.81
CA THR A 7 15.12 9.52 -3.81
C THR A 7 15.44 10.52 -2.71
N CYS A 8 16.65 10.49 -2.16
CA CYS A 8 17.03 11.34 -1.03
C CYS A 8 18.00 12.47 -1.41
N LEU A 9 18.47 12.53 -2.66
CA LEU A 9 19.43 13.53 -3.15
C LEU A 9 20.73 13.59 -2.34
N LYS A 10 21.14 12.48 -1.72
CA LYS A 10 22.44 12.33 -1.05
C LYS A 10 23.40 11.57 -1.94
N TYR A 11 24.68 11.90 -1.82
CA TYR A 11 25.76 11.13 -2.44
C TYR A 11 26.03 9.87 -1.64
N ASN A 12 26.12 8.75 -2.35
CA ASN A 12 26.36 7.44 -1.76
C ASN A 12 27.32 6.65 -2.66
N SER A 13 28.16 5.82 -2.06
CA SER A 13 29.11 4.95 -2.76
C SER A 13 28.46 3.68 -3.32
N ILE A 14 27.42 3.17 -2.66
CA ILE A 14 26.69 1.97 -3.08
C ILE A 14 25.29 2.37 -3.54
N ASN A 15 25.04 2.21 -4.84
CA ASN A 15 23.75 2.48 -5.44
C ASN A 15 23.35 1.41 -6.45
N VAL A 16 22.05 1.28 -6.66
CA VAL A 16 21.47 0.41 -7.70
C VAL A 16 20.82 1.24 -8.78
N ASN A 17 20.93 0.82 -10.04
CA ASN A 17 20.22 1.44 -11.15
C ASN A 17 18.72 1.05 -11.08
N ILE A 18 17.84 2.04 -10.93
CA ILE A 18 16.40 1.80 -10.70
C ILE A 18 15.63 1.30 -11.93
N PHE A 19 16.22 1.43 -13.13
CA PHE A 19 15.62 1.00 -14.39
C PHE A 19 16.13 -0.36 -14.88
N GLN A 20 17.22 -0.86 -14.29
CA GLN A 20 17.82 -2.15 -14.65
C GLN A 20 17.59 -3.21 -13.57
N HIS A 21 17.53 -2.80 -12.30
CA HIS A 21 17.35 -3.73 -11.20
C HIS A 21 15.87 -3.97 -10.90
N SER A 22 15.49 -5.25 -10.79
CA SER A 22 14.14 -5.69 -10.49
C SER A 22 14.03 -6.36 -9.12
N GLN A 23 12.94 -6.09 -8.41
CA GLN A 23 12.53 -6.78 -7.18
C GLN A 23 11.10 -7.30 -7.36
N ASN A 24 10.82 -8.53 -6.94
CA ASN A 24 9.51 -9.18 -7.10
C ASN A 24 8.96 -9.10 -8.54
N ASN A 25 9.81 -9.38 -9.53
CA ASN A 25 9.49 -9.30 -10.96
C ASN A 25 9.03 -7.92 -11.47
N LYS A 26 9.33 -6.84 -10.74
CA LYS A 26 9.06 -5.45 -11.14
C LYS A 26 10.33 -4.63 -11.05
N TYR A 27 10.52 -3.67 -11.96
CA TYR A 27 11.60 -2.71 -11.82
C TYR A 27 11.40 -1.83 -10.59
N ILE A 28 12.49 -1.40 -9.97
CA ILE A 28 12.44 -0.49 -8.82
C ILE A 28 11.67 0.79 -9.17
N SER A 29 11.85 1.32 -10.38
CA SER A 29 11.10 2.46 -10.90
C SER A 29 9.58 2.24 -10.92
N ASP A 30 9.13 1.03 -11.26
CA ASP A 30 7.71 0.66 -11.27
C ASP A 30 7.16 0.53 -9.85
N LEU A 31 7.94 -0.03 -8.92
CA LEU A 31 7.56 -0.14 -7.50
C LEU A 31 7.38 1.23 -6.86
N ILE A 32 8.28 2.18 -7.16
CA ILE A 32 8.17 3.56 -6.67
C ILE A 32 6.93 4.22 -7.25
N ARG A 33 6.66 4.04 -8.55
CA ARG A 33 5.44 4.56 -9.19
C ARG A 33 4.19 4.01 -8.54
N GLU A 34 4.17 2.72 -8.21
CA GLU A 34 3.04 2.06 -7.54
C GLU A 34 2.77 2.63 -6.14
N LEU A 35 3.81 3.02 -5.41
CA LEU A 35 3.68 3.54 -4.04
C LEU A 35 3.44 5.04 -3.95
N THR A 36 4.01 5.81 -4.88
CA THR A 36 4.05 7.29 -4.78
C THR A 36 3.27 7.99 -5.87
N SER A 37 2.78 7.26 -6.89
CA SER A 37 2.22 7.83 -8.11
C SER A 37 3.21 8.66 -8.96
N ILE A 38 4.49 8.73 -8.57
CA ILE A 38 5.53 9.47 -9.31
C ILE A 38 6.10 8.57 -10.41
N LYS A 39 6.02 9.03 -11.67
CA LYS A 39 6.60 8.32 -12.81
C LYS A 39 8.06 8.75 -13.01
N MET A 40 8.99 7.88 -12.67
CA MET A 40 10.41 8.04 -13.00
C MET A 40 10.66 7.61 -14.45
N LYS A 41 11.36 8.43 -15.23
CA LYS A 41 11.70 8.13 -16.63
C LYS A 41 13.21 8.04 -16.77
N GLN A 42 13.72 7.17 -17.64
CA GLN A 42 15.17 7.06 -17.84
C GLN A 42 15.76 8.26 -18.60
N ILE A 43 14.94 8.96 -19.37
CA ILE A 43 15.31 10.05 -20.28
C ILE A 43 15.05 11.45 -19.70
N ASP A 44 14.75 11.57 -18.41
CA ASP A 44 14.38 12.84 -17.77
C ASP A 44 15.59 13.67 -17.30
N GLY A 45 16.82 13.21 -17.55
CA GLY A 45 18.05 13.89 -17.15
C GLY A 45 18.35 13.84 -15.66
N PHE A 46 17.57 13.09 -14.88
CA PHE A 46 17.74 12.99 -13.44
C PHE A 46 18.53 11.73 -13.03
N PRO A 47 18.95 11.61 -11.74
CA PRO A 47 19.72 10.46 -11.31
C PRO A 47 19.01 9.13 -11.56
N ILE A 48 19.72 8.18 -12.15
CA ILE A 48 19.21 6.83 -12.45
C ILE A 48 19.50 5.82 -11.31
N HIS A 49 20.12 6.28 -10.22
CA HIS A 49 20.62 5.45 -9.14
C HIS A 49 19.88 5.71 -7.82
N MET A 50 19.69 4.67 -7.02
CA MET A 50 19.15 4.76 -5.66
C MET A 50 20.11 4.12 -4.65
N CYS A 51 20.32 4.80 -3.52
CA CYS A 51 21.17 4.27 -2.45
C CYS A 51 20.49 3.15 -1.65
N CYS A 52 21.31 2.30 -1.02
CA CYS A 52 20.83 1.16 -0.22
C CYS A 52 19.82 1.55 0.87
N ASN A 53 20.01 2.71 1.52
CA ASN A 53 19.11 3.18 2.57
C ASN A 53 17.70 3.45 2.04
N CYS A 54 17.60 4.07 0.85
CA CYS A 54 16.31 4.29 0.19
C CYS A 54 15.71 2.98 -0.32
N LEU A 55 16.53 2.06 -0.82
CA LEU A 55 16.08 0.73 -1.25
C LEU A 55 15.52 -0.10 -0.08
N GLN A 56 16.17 -0.06 1.09
CA GLN A 56 15.66 -0.71 2.30
C GLN A 56 14.31 -0.14 2.73
N LYS A 57 14.17 1.20 2.74
CA LYS A 57 12.87 1.85 3.04
C LYS A 57 11.78 1.43 2.06
N LEU A 58 12.10 1.36 0.76
CA LEU A 58 11.18 0.89 -0.26
C LEU A 58 10.69 -0.53 0.07
N ASN A 59 11.61 -1.44 0.40
CA ASN A 59 11.29 -2.82 0.78
C ASN A 59 10.41 -2.89 2.04
N PHE A 60 10.67 -2.08 3.06
CA PHE A 60 9.82 -2.02 4.25
C PHE A 60 8.39 -1.59 3.91
N ILE A 61 8.24 -0.56 3.09
CA ILE A 61 6.92 -0.06 2.67
C ILE A 61 6.17 -1.13 1.86
N LEU A 62 6.85 -1.86 0.97
CA LEU A 62 6.23 -2.93 0.19
C LEU A 62 5.70 -4.06 1.10
N LYS A 63 6.50 -4.50 2.07
CA LYS A 63 6.08 -5.51 3.05
C LYS A 63 4.90 -5.02 3.90
N PHE A 64 4.96 -3.76 4.35
CA PHE A 64 3.87 -3.16 5.10
C PHE A 64 2.57 -3.11 4.29
N LYS A 65 2.64 -2.68 3.03
CA LYS A 65 1.49 -2.67 2.10
C LYS A 65 0.89 -4.07 1.95
N GLU A 66 1.73 -5.09 1.77
CA GLU A 66 1.27 -6.47 1.65
C GLU A 66 0.58 -6.96 2.94
N MET A 67 1.18 -6.69 4.09
CA MET A 67 0.61 -7.03 5.41
C MET A 67 -0.77 -6.38 5.60
N VAL A 68 -0.92 -5.10 5.27
CA VAL A 68 -2.21 -4.40 5.36
C VAL A 68 -3.25 -5.06 4.44
N ALA A 69 -2.89 -5.34 3.18
CA ALA A 69 -3.79 -5.99 2.24
C ALA A 69 -4.21 -7.40 2.68
N GLN A 70 -3.29 -8.18 3.25
CA GLN A 70 -3.60 -9.51 3.79
C GLN A 70 -4.52 -9.42 5.00
N SER A 71 -4.25 -8.50 5.92
CA SER A 71 -5.07 -8.26 7.12
C SER A 71 -6.48 -7.81 6.76
N ASP A 72 -6.63 -6.87 5.82
CA ASP A 72 -7.91 -6.40 5.33
C ASP A 72 -8.77 -7.54 4.73
N ARG A 73 -8.17 -8.37 3.87
CA ARG A 73 -8.82 -9.57 3.34
C ARG A 73 -9.26 -10.53 4.44
N ARG A 74 -8.40 -10.78 5.44
CA ARG A 74 -8.72 -11.67 6.57
C ARG A 74 -9.87 -11.12 7.41
N LEU A 75 -9.87 -9.83 7.71
CA LEU A 75 -10.95 -9.18 8.45
C LEU A 75 -12.28 -9.32 7.69
N HIS A 76 -12.30 -9.00 6.40
CA HIS A 76 -13.50 -9.16 5.58
C HIS A 76 -14.02 -10.60 5.55
N LEU A 77 -13.14 -11.61 5.47
CA LEU A 77 -13.55 -13.02 5.54
C LEU A 77 -14.13 -13.39 6.91
N MET A 78 -13.49 -12.94 8.00
CA MET A 78 -13.96 -13.21 9.36
C MET A 78 -15.34 -12.60 9.63
N PHE A 79 -15.57 -11.36 9.19
CA PHE A 79 -16.83 -10.66 9.43
C PHE A 79 -17.93 -11.04 8.44
N ARG A 80 -17.62 -11.42 7.18
CA ARG A 80 -18.61 -12.05 6.28
C ARG A 80 -19.13 -13.37 6.85
N ASN A 81 -18.25 -14.18 7.45
CA ASN A 81 -18.62 -15.48 8.02
C ASN A 81 -19.40 -15.37 9.34
N LYS A 82 -19.27 -14.26 10.08
CA LYS A 82 -20.11 -14.00 11.26
C LYS A 82 -21.56 -13.71 10.87
N VAL A 83 -21.79 -12.85 9.87
CA VAL A 83 -23.14 -12.53 9.36
C VAL A 83 -23.88 -13.81 8.91
N ALA A 84 -23.18 -14.77 8.29
CA ALA A 84 -23.79 -16.02 7.84
C ALA A 84 -24.12 -17.02 8.98
N LYS A 85 -23.44 -16.95 10.12
CA LYS A 85 -23.69 -17.83 11.28
C LYS A 85 -24.81 -17.30 12.16
N ASP A 86 -24.91 -15.98 12.31
CA ASP A 86 -25.96 -15.34 13.10
C ASP A 86 -27.36 -15.42 12.41
N ILE A 87 -27.42 -15.76 11.11
CA ILE A 87 -28.66 -15.98 10.34
C ILE A 87 -29.26 -17.39 10.56
N LYS A 88 -28.57 -18.33 11.24
CA LYS A 88 -29.04 -19.73 11.35
C LYS A 88 -29.93 -20.06 12.56
N PHE A 89 -30.45 -19.07 13.29
CA PHE A 89 -31.33 -19.33 14.43
C PHE A 89 -32.60 -18.45 14.44
N VAL A 90 -33.45 -18.60 13.42
CA VAL A 90 -34.89 -18.27 13.56
C VAL A 90 -35.67 -19.34 12.80
N ASN A 91 -36.15 -20.35 13.55
CA ASN A 91 -37.02 -21.38 13.02
C ASN A 91 -38.48 -20.88 13.11
N SER A 92 -39.19 -21.00 11.99
CA SER A 92 -40.65 -21.08 11.86
C SER A 92 -41.49 -19.80 12.08
N ASN A 93 -41.96 -19.24 10.95
CA ASN A 93 -43.24 -18.52 10.77
C ASN A 93 -43.32 -16.99 10.89
N VAL A 94 -42.24 -16.22 10.73
CA VAL A 94 -42.37 -14.81 10.34
C VAL A 94 -41.28 -14.45 9.34
N ALA A 95 -41.68 -14.04 8.13
CA ALA A 95 -40.79 -13.39 7.19
C ALA A 95 -40.44 -12.00 7.74
N ILE A 96 -39.38 -11.91 8.55
CA ILE A 96 -38.79 -10.62 8.88
C ILE A 96 -37.93 -10.22 7.69
N VAL A 97 -38.50 -9.35 6.86
CA VAL A 97 -37.72 -8.53 5.93
C VAL A 97 -36.86 -7.59 6.78
N CYS A 98 -35.67 -8.05 7.16
CA CYS A 98 -34.65 -7.14 7.65
C CYS A 98 -34.12 -6.36 6.43
N ILE A 99 -34.75 -5.23 6.16
CA ILE A 99 -34.28 -4.22 5.21
C ILE A 99 -33.01 -3.58 5.77
N ASN A 100 -31.91 -4.33 5.86
CA ASN A 100 -30.61 -3.68 5.89
C ASN A 100 -30.30 -3.35 4.44
N LYS A 101 -30.67 -2.12 4.06
CA LYS A 101 -30.40 -1.43 2.80
C LYS A 101 -29.24 -2.09 2.04
N GLU A 102 -29.53 -2.43 0.79
CA GLU A 102 -28.61 -3.02 -0.17
C GLU A 102 -27.16 -2.56 0.02
N PRO A 103 -26.19 -3.47 -0.13
CA PRO A 103 -24.81 -3.09 -0.17
C PRO A 103 -24.62 -2.23 -1.42
N ASN A 104 -24.46 -0.92 -1.23
CA ASN A 104 -23.81 -0.09 -2.23
C ASN A 104 -22.31 -0.43 -2.23
N ILE A 105 -21.99 -1.70 -2.49
CA ILE A 105 -20.70 -2.08 -3.05
C ILE A 105 -20.84 -1.70 -4.52
N THR A 106 -20.72 -0.39 -4.78
CA THR A 106 -20.16 0.01 -6.06
C THR A 106 -18.84 -0.75 -6.16
N GLN A 107 -18.79 -1.70 -7.08
CA GLN A 107 -17.56 -2.19 -7.67
C GLN A 107 -16.88 -0.99 -8.35
N GLY A 108 -16.37 -0.07 -7.54
CA GLY A 108 -15.55 1.03 -7.97
C GLY A 108 -14.18 0.45 -8.18
N LYS A 109 -13.72 0.48 -9.42
CA LYS A 109 -12.31 0.46 -9.78
C LYS A 109 -11.55 1.45 -8.88
N HIS A 110 -11.14 1.04 -7.68
CA HIS A 110 -10.23 1.85 -6.86
C HIS A 110 -8.82 1.63 -7.41
N ARG A 111 -8.61 2.32 -8.53
CA ARG A 111 -7.37 3.00 -8.86
C ARG A 111 -6.96 3.75 -7.58
N PHE A 112 -6.17 3.10 -6.73
CA PHE A 112 -5.67 3.67 -5.48
C PHE A 112 -4.63 4.75 -5.84
N PHE A 113 -5.12 5.92 -6.25
CA PHE A 113 -4.34 7.14 -6.36
C PHE A 113 -4.75 8.06 -5.21
N LEU A 114 -3.72 8.71 -4.67
CA LEU A 114 -3.75 9.84 -3.74
C LEU A 114 -3.95 9.48 -2.26
N PHE A 115 -2.85 9.13 -1.60
CA PHE A 115 -2.52 9.82 -0.35
C PHE A 115 -1.53 10.94 -0.67
N GLU A 116 -2.08 12.09 -1.05
CA GLU A 116 -1.53 13.36 -0.61
C GLU A 116 -1.45 13.32 0.94
N SER A 117 -0.38 13.83 1.54
CA SER A 117 -0.18 14.00 2.99
C SER A 117 0.46 12.86 3.80
N ILE A 118 1.65 12.39 3.40
CA ILE A 118 2.59 11.73 4.35
C ILE A 118 2.94 12.66 5.54
N ALA A 119 2.74 13.98 5.41
CA ALA A 119 2.96 14.95 6.48
C ALA A 119 1.97 14.85 7.67
N ALA A 120 0.76 14.29 7.50
CA ALA A 120 -0.25 14.25 8.56
C ALA A 120 -0.18 12.99 9.44
N ALA A 121 0.27 11.86 8.89
CA ALA A 121 0.28 10.59 9.62
C ALA A 121 1.43 10.46 10.65
N ILE A 122 2.50 11.25 10.53
CA ILE A 122 3.61 11.24 11.49
C ILE A 122 3.23 11.92 12.81
N LEU A 123 2.24 12.83 12.83
CA LEU A 123 1.84 13.55 14.03
C LEU A 123 0.84 12.79 14.93
N PHE A 124 0.24 11.68 14.46
CA PHE A 124 -0.82 11.00 15.23
C PHE A 124 -0.36 9.75 16.02
N SER A 125 0.88 9.28 15.86
CA SER A 125 1.37 8.08 16.57
C SER A 125 2.39 8.35 17.69
N CYS A 126 2.65 9.60 18.07
CA CYS A 126 3.55 9.94 19.18
C CYS A 126 2.85 10.38 20.47
N ARG A 127 1.54 10.12 20.66
CA ARG A 127 0.82 10.61 21.86
C ARG A 127 0.60 9.62 23.00
N ASP A 128 0.92 8.34 22.84
CA ASP A 128 0.65 7.35 23.91
C ASP A 128 1.83 6.42 24.19
N ILE A 129 3.00 6.98 24.51
CA ILE A 129 4.00 6.30 25.34
C ILE A 129 4.48 7.33 26.37
N LYS A 130 3.84 7.31 27.54
CA LYS A 130 4.39 7.79 28.81
C LYS A 130 4.62 6.58 29.70
#